data_AF-A0A0D7A496-F1
#
_entry.id   AF-A0A0D7A496-F1
#
_cell.length_a   1.000
_cell.length_b   1.000
_cell.length_c   1.000
_cell.angle_alpha   90.00
_cell.angle_beta   90.00
_cell.angle_gamma   90.00
#
_symmetry.space_group_name_H-M   'P 1'
#
loop_
_entity.id
_entity.type
_entity.pdbx_description
1 polymer ?
#
loop_
_entity_poly.entity_id
_entity_poly.type
_entity_poly.pdbx_seq_one_letter_code
_entity_poly.pdbx_strand_id
1 'polypeptide(L)'
;KVKQWAHLSLPNGQIARTRWKEDNISLSQLRCAQYIKLKINKEVHFGEFHFFFLHQVSHETIALTALSLFGDLVQELLKKSSGMYQTI
;
A
#
# COMPACT_ATOMS: atom_id res chain seq x y z
N LYS A 1 21.70 3.64 -13.72
CA LYS A 1 21.12 2.40 -13.15
C LYS A 1 19.97 2.79 -12.21
N VAL A 2 18.73 2.39 -12.51
CA VAL A 2 17.57 2.64 -11.62
C VAL A 2 17.59 1.57 -10.52
N LYS A 3 17.62 1.98 -9.24
CA LYS A 3 17.45 1.05 -8.12
C LYS A 3 15.96 0.82 -7.92
N GLN A 4 15.52 -0.43 -8.08
CA GLN A 4 14.15 -0.83 -7.79
C GLN A 4 14.11 -1.36 -6.36
N TRP A 5 13.51 -0.60 -5.44
CA TRP A 5 13.25 -1.07 -4.08
C TRP A 5 11.90 -1.79 -4.06
N ALA A 6 11.94 -3.08 -3.77
CA ALA A 6 10.72 -3.88 -3.64
C ALA A 6 10.05 -3.74 -2.27
N HIS A 7 10.83 -3.39 -1.24
CA HIS A 7 10.38 -3.29 0.15
C HIS A 7 10.79 -1.94 0.74
N LEU A 8 9.91 -1.32 1.52
CA LEU A 8 10.19 -0.11 2.28
C LEU A 8 9.68 -0.26 3.71
N SER A 9 10.53 0.06 4.69
CA SER A 9 10.08 0.20 6.09
C SER A 9 9.37 1.54 6.26
N LEU A 10 8.11 1.50 6.65
CA LEU A 10 7.30 2.67 6.92
C LEU A 10 7.58 3.21 8.34
N PRO A 11 7.33 4.50 8.61
CA PRO A 11 7.53 5.09 9.94
C PRO A 11 6.73 4.40 11.06
N ASN A 12 5.64 3.71 10.71
CA ASN A 12 4.83 2.93 11.64
C ASN A 12 5.38 1.52 11.91
N GLY A 13 6.57 1.19 11.42
CA GLY A 13 7.24 -0.12 11.59
C GLY A 13 6.76 -1.21 10.64
N GLN A 14 5.81 -0.94 9.75
CA GLN A 14 5.35 -1.90 8.76
C GLN A 14 6.31 -1.95 7.57
N ILE A 15 6.44 -3.13 6.96
CA ILE A 15 7.17 -3.29 5.70
C ILE A 15 6.16 -3.26 4.56
N ALA A 16 6.19 -2.18 3.78
CA ALA A 16 5.44 -2.06 2.55
C ALA A 16 6.14 -2.81 1.42
N ARG A 17 5.37 -3.46 0.56
CA ARG A 17 5.86 -4.10 -0.66
C ARG A 17 5.26 -3.43 -1.89
N THR A 18 6.05 -3.28 -2.94
CA THR A 18 5.54 -2.78 -4.22
C THR A 18 4.69 -3.86 -4.88
N ARG A 19 3.56 -3.46 -5.48
CA ARG A 19 2.73 -4.33 -6.32
C ARG A 19 3.53 -5.03 -7.40
N TRP A 20 4.47 -4.32 -8.05
CA TRP A 20 5.38 -4.91 -9.05
C TRP A 20 6.10 -6.17 -8.56
N LYS A 21 6.47 -6.22 -7.27
CA LYS A 21 7.12 -7.40 -6.70
C LYS A 21 6.11 -8.50 -6.35
N GLU A 22 4.94 -8.13 -5.84
CA GLU A 22 3.87 -9.06 -5.45
C GLU A 22 3.19 -9.74 -6.64
N ASP A 23 3.02 -9.04 -7.77
CA ASP A 23 2.43 -9.57 -9.01
C ASP A 23 3.19 -10.76 -9.61
N ASN A 24 4.46 -10.95 -9.21
CA ASN A 24 5.29 -12.08 -9.64
C ASN A 24 5.23 -13.28 -8.67
N ILE A 25 4.42 -13.21 -7.61
CA ILE A 25 4.26 -14.27 -6.61
C ILE A 25 2.91 -14.96 -6.85
N SER A 26 2.89 -16.28 -6.82
CA SER A 26 1.64 -17.04 -6.93
C SER A 26 0.68 -16.68 -5.77
N LEU A 27 -0.63 -16.63 -6.05
CA LEU A 27 -1.63 -16.25 -5.05
C LEU A 27 -1.59 -17.13 -3.78
N SER A 28 -1.26 -18.42 -3.91
CA SER A 28 -1.15 -19.35 -2.78
C SER A 28 0.04 -19.06 -1.86
N GLN A 29 1.03 -18.30 -2.33
CA GLN A 29 2.24 -17.93 -1.59
C GLN A 29 2.30 -16.44 -1.27
N LEU A 30 1.31 -15.67 -1.76
CA LEU A 30 1.29 -14.22 -1.63
C LEU A 30 0.92 -13.82 -0.20
N ARG A 31 1.93 -13.39 0.55
CA ARG A 31 1.70 -12.59 1.76
C ARG A 31 1.58 -11.12 1.36
N CYS A 32 0.34 -10.69 1.14
CA CYS A 32 0.03 -9.36 0.66
C CYS A 32 0.43 -8.28 1.69
N ALA A 33 1.28 -7.36 1.25
CA ALA A 33 1.76 -6.19 1.99
C ALA A 33 1.86 -4.95 1.07
N GLN A 34 1.17 -4.98 -0.07
CA GLN A 34 1.00 -3.82 -0.96
C GLN A 34 -0.07 -2.84 -0.47
N TYR A 35 -0.99 -3.28 0.39
CA TYR A 35 -2.07 -2.43 0.89
C TYR A 35 -1.67 -1.63 2.14
N ILE A 36 -2.07 -0.36 2.17
CA ILE A 36 -1.79 0.54 3.29
C ILE A 36 -3.06 1.22 3.77
N LYS A 37 -3.09 1.49 5.08
CA LYS A 37 -4.03 2.39 5.74
C LYS A 37 -3.32 3.73 5.99
N LEU A 38 -3.83 4.80 5.41
CA LEU A 38 -3.30 6.16 5.52
C LEU A 38 -4.29 7.04 6.29
N LYS A 39 -3.77 8.03 7.01
CA LYS A 39 -4.59 9.08 7.64
C LYS A 39 -4.29 10.41 6.96
N ILE A 40 -5.21 10.90 6.14
CA ILE A 40 -5.09 12.16 5.39
C ILE A 40 -6.21 13.08 5.88
N ASN A 41 -5.89 14.31 6.29
CA ASN A 41 -6.89 15.27 6.79
C ASN A 41 -7.83 14.72 7.90
N LYS A 42 -7.31 13.84 8.76
CA LYS A 42 -8.02 13.10 9.83
C LYS A 42 -8.92 11.95 9.35
N GLU A 43 -9.09 11.76 8.05
CA GLU A 43 -9.83 10.65 7.46
C GLU A 43 -8.93 9.46 7.15
N VAL A 44 -9.51 8.26 7.21
CA VAL A 44 -8.80 7.01 6.93
C VAL A 44 -9.02 6.65 5.46
N HIS A 45 -7.91 6.50 4.74
CA HIS A 45 -7.92 6.00 3.37
C HIS A 45 -7.18 4.67 3.29
N PHE A 46 -7.58 3.87 2.32
CA PHE A 46 -6.89 2.65 1.95
C PHE A 46 -6.35 2.80 0.53
N GLY A 47 -5.24 2.12 0.24
CA GLY A 47 -4.67 2.14 -1.10
C GLY A 47 -3.57 1.12 -1.27
N GLU A 48 -2.95 1.12 -2.43
CA GLU A 48 -1.86 0.22 -2.80
C GLU A 48 -0.60 0.94 -3.24
N PHE A 49 0.56 0.37 -2.91
CA PHE A 49 1.87 0.86 -3.34
C PHE A 49 2.25 0.33 -4.72
N HIS A 50 2.58 1.22 -5.65
CA HIS A 50 3.08 0.84 -6.97
C HIS A 50 4.61 0.76 -7.00
N PHE A 51 5.29 1.85 -6.62
CA PHE A 51 6.75 1.90 -6.62
C PHE A 51 7.30 2.99 -5.69
N PHE A 52 8.51 2.75 -5.18
CA PHE A 52 9.30 3.70 -4.39
C PHE A 52 10.42 4.28 -5.23
N PHE A 53 10.71 5.56 -5.07
CA PHE A 53 11.77 6.24 -5.79
C PHE A 53 12.39 7.37 -4.96
N LEU A 54 13.65 7.70 -5.24
CA LEU A 54 14.30 8.89 -4.71
C LEU A 54 14.20 10.00 -5.74
N HIS A 55 13.87 11.20 -5.30
CA HIS A 55 13.81 12.38 -6.15
C HIS A 55 14.66 13.50 -5.55
N GLN A 56 15.41 14.18 -6.41
CA GLN A 56 16.22 15.32 -6.00
C GLN A 56 15.36 16.59 -6.08
N VAL A 57 15.09 17.22 -4.95
CA VAL A 57 14.42 18.52 -4.88
C VAL A 57 15.42 19.52 -4.32
N SER A 58 15.86 20.45 -5.18
CA SER A 58 16.94 21.39 -4.86
C SER A 58 18.22 20.65 -4.42
N HIS A 59 18.63 20.80 -3.15
CA HIS A 59 19.84 20.19 -2.60
C HIS A 59 19.57 18.91 -1.79
N GLU A 60 18.31 18.49 -1.67
CA GLU A 60 17.93 17.33 -0.86
C GLU A 60 17.40 16.18 -1.72
N THR A 61 17.82 14.96 -1.39
CA THR A 61 17.23 13.74 -1.94
C THR A 61 16.10 13.30 -1.02
N ILE A 62 14.86 13.33 -1.52
CA ILE A 62 13.67 12.88 -0.79
C ILE A 62 13.19 11.52 -1.29
N ALA A 63 12.72 10.68 -0.37
CA ALA A 63 12.09 9.41 -0.70
C ALA A 63 10.60 9.61 -0.95
N LEU A 64 10.14 9.18 -2.12
CA LEU A 64 8.76 9.29 -2.57
C LEU A 64 8.19 7.92 -2.93
N THR A 65 6.87 7.84 -2.96
CA THR A 65 6.15 6.64 -3.36
C THR A 65 4.94 7.00 -4.21
N ALA A 66 4.69 6.21 -5.23
CA ALA A 66 3.46 6.26 -6.01
C ALA A 66 2.44 5.31 -5.40
N LEU A 67 1.30 5.86 -5.01
CA LEU A 67 0.21 5.14 -4.37
C LEU A 67 -1.11 5.40 -5.11
N SER A 68 -1.91 4.35 -5.27
CA SER A 68 -3.30 4.46 -5.74
C SER A 68 -4.21 4.33 -4.54
N LEU A 69 -4.95 5.39 -4.24
CA LEU A 69 -6.00 5.32 -3.23
C LEU A 69 -7.18 4.54 -3.80
N PHE A 70 -7.73 3.65 -2.99
CA PHE A 70 -9.03 3.10 -3.29
C PHE A 70 -10.06 4.23 -3.25
N GLY A 71 -11.05 4.14 -4.13
CA GLY A 71 -12.17 5.07 -4.11
C GLY A 71 -12.85 5.08 -2.74
N ASP A 72 -13.67 6.10 -2.52
CA ASP A 72 -14.40 6.23 -1.26
C ASP A 72 -15.06 4.90 -0.90
N LEU A 73 -14.92 4.54 0.38
CA LEU A 73 -15.61 3.38 0.94
C LEU A 73 -17.07 3.49 0.55
N VAL A 74 -17.50 2.66 -0.41
CA VAL A 74 -18.92 2.48 -0.70
C VAL A 74 -19.49 1.88 0.58
N GLN A 75 -20.08 2.73 1.41
CA GLN A 75 -20.62 2.40 2.73
C GLN A 75 -21.56 1.17 2.65
N GLU A 76 -22.20 0.96 1.50
CA GLU A 76 -23.03 -0.20 1.21
C GLU A 76 -22.23 -1.52 1.16
N LEU A 77 -21.05 -1.53 0.53
CA LEU A 77 -20.16 -2.70 0.49
C LEU A 77 -19.60 -3.00 1.87
N LEU A 78 -19.24 -1.97 2.66
CA LEU A 78 -18.76 -2.13 4.03
C LEU A 78 -19.83 -2.76 4.94
N LYS A 79 -21.09 -2.34 4.82
CA LYS A 79 -22.22 -2.95 5.53
C LYS A 79 -22.48 -4.39 5.12
N LYS A 80 -22.29 -4.73 3.84
CA LYS A 80 -22.44 -6.10 3.31
C LYS A 80 -21.31 -7.03 3.75
N SER A 81 -20.09 -6.53 3.90
CA SER A 81 -18.93 -7.33 4.33
C SER A 81 -18.81 -7.47 5.85
N SER A 82 -19.38 -6.56 6.64
CA SER A 82 -19.26 -6.54 8.11
C SER A 82 -20.03 -7.67 8.84
N GLY A 83 -20.63 -8.61 8.12
CA GLY A 83 -21.40 -9.73 8.67
C GLY A 83 -20.92 -11.14 8.28
N MET A 84 -19.85 -11.28 7.50
CA MET A 84 -19.36 -12.58 7.01
C MET A 84 -17.94 -12.89 7.49
N TYR A 85 -17.79 -13.16 8.79
CA TYR A 85 -16.75 -14.07 9.25
C TYR A 85 -17.43 -15.10 10.14
N GLN A 86 -17.83 -16.22 9.55
CA GLN A 86 -18.15 -17.43 10.30
C GLN A 86 -16.84 -18.18 10.48
N THR A 87 -16.28 -18.12 11.69
CA THR A 87 -15.17 -19.00 12.07
C THR A 87 -15.73 -20.43 12.12
N ILE A 88 -15.19 -21.31 11.29
CA ILE A 88 -15.46 -22.76 11.33
C ILE A 88 -14.71 -23.37 12.51
#